data_AF-A0A1T4WU51-F1
#
_entry.id   AF-A0A1T4WU51-F1
#
_cell.length_a   1.000
_cell.length_b   1.000
_cell.length_c   1.000
_cell.angle_alpha   90.00
_cell.angle_beta   90.00
_cell.angle_gamma   90.00
#
_symmetry.space_group_name_H-M   'P 1'
#
loop_
_entity.id
_entity.type
_entity.pdbx_description
1 polymer ?
#
loop_
_entity_poly.entity_id
_entity_poly.type
_entity_poly.pdbx_seq_one_letter_code
_entity_poly.pdbx_strand_id
1 'polypeptide(L)'
;MRRTVVALSMLFLCLGLLPSAVYADEVRIFQPREEGMSPNEMRQQALHLSFEEAVFQAALKLLPQPPSEERATLLRERLAKDVEPFVLGYKELASSPTPEGLNMLADVDVDRRGLRAELESLGLFQTIGGPLAARVVADPTLTGEDLERLRSLRILTGIAPSAVTLPELRLGREPDGPVRGVLHSSTGNWSALDPDLETVWFHLWERYFQSSAVAHRGLRTEVLSVSGWFTPDGAHEFDNMLQGWESLLREARLVDMDMAPEGVSARWEIAVADRAALVTRLEEYLPARGLGYTLSNSDQ
;
A
#
# COMPACT_ATOMS: atom_id res chain seq x y z
N MET A 1 -8.93 -5.91 -72.93
CA MET A 1 -8.34 -4.90 -72.02
C MET A 1 -9.31 -4.64 -70.88
N ARG A 2 -8.79 -4.62 -69.64
CA ARG A 2 -9.40 -4.20 -68.36
C ARG A 2 -10.52 -5.07 -67.75
N ARG A 3 -10.08 -5.95 -66.83
CA ARG A 3 -10.86 -6.51 -65.72
C ARG A 3 -10.99 -5.45 -64.62
N THR A 4 -12.21 -5.15 -64.18
CA THR A 4 -12.47 -4.43 -62.92
C THR A 4 -12.75 -5.46 -61.83
N VAL A 5 -11.83 -5.53 -60.87
CA VAL A 5 -11.94 -6.30 -59.63
C VAL A 5 -12.67 -5.41 -58.61
N VAL A 6 -13.79 -5.89 -58.07
CA VAL A 6 -14.45 -5.29 -56.91
C VAL A 6 -13.83 -5.96 -55.68
N ALA A 7 -13.06 -5.20 -54.90
CA ALA A 7 -12.51 -5.63 -53.62
C ALA A 7 -13.52 -5.30 -52.51
N LEU A 8 -14.00 -6.34 -51.84
CA LEU A 8 -14.88 -6.27 -50.67
C LEU A 8 -13.99 -6.13 -49.43
N SER A 9 -13.91 -4.93 -48.87
CA SER A 9 -13.20 -4.64 -47.63
C SER A 9 -13.98 -5.19 -46.43
N MET A 10 -13.51 -6.30 -45.89
CA MET A 10 -13.97 -6.89 -44.63
C MET A 10 -13.24 -6.16 -43.49
N LEU A 11 -13.93 -5.19 -42.86
CA LEU A 11 -13.41 -4.45 -41.71
C LEU A 11 -13.49 -5.36 -40.47
N PHE A 12 -12.34 -5.91 -40.08
CA PHE A 12 -12.17 -6.65 -38.82
C PHE A 12 -12.25 -5.65 -37.66
N LEU A 13 -13.40 -5.61 -36.99
CA LEU A 13 -13.61 -4.86 -35.76
C LEU A 13 -13.02 -5.66 -34.60
N CYS A 14 -11.69 -5.65 -34.45
CA CYS A 14 -11.04 -6.08 -33.21
C CYS A 14 -11.25 -4.99 -32.16
N LEU A 15 -12.38 -5.08 -31.45
CA LEU A 15 -12.65 -4.33 -30.23
C LEU A 15 -11.54 -4.68 -29.24
N GLY A 16 -10.61 -3.75 -29.01
CA GLY A 16 -9.51 -3.89 -28.08
C GLY A 16 -10.06 -4.01 -26.66
N LEU A 17 -10.13 -5.25 -26.16
CA LEU A 17 -10.06 -5.52 -24.74
C LEU A 17 -8.64 -5.13 -24.31
N LEU A 18 -8.46 -3.87 -23.89
CA LEU A 18 -7.25 -3.47 -23.18
C LEU A 18 -7.27 -4.24 -21.84
N PRO A 19 -6.21 -4.99 -21.50
CA PRO A 19 -6.10 -5.56 -20.17
C PRO A 19 -6.08 -4.38 -19.20
N SER A 20 -6.99 -4.40 -18.22
CA SER A 20 -6.78 -3.68 -16.97
C SER A 20 -5.33 -3.95 -16.56
N ALA A 21 -4.55 -2.91 -16.29
CA ALA A 21 -3.17 -3.06 -15.85
C ALA A 21 -3.18 -3.73 -14.47
N VAL A 22 -3.30 -5.06 -14.49
CA VAL A 22 -3.06 -5.96 -13.38
C VAL A 22 -1.54 -5.99 -13.25
N TYR A 23 -1.03 -5.26 -12.27
CA TYR A 23 0.39 -5.25 -11.94
C TYR A 23 0.72 -6.50 -11.13
N ALA A 24 0.91 -7.61 -11.83
CA ALA A 24 1.37 -8.84 -11.24
C ALA A 24 2.89 -8.75 -10.98
N ASP A 25 3.32 -9.18 -9.78
CA ASP A 25 4.72 -9.10 -9.36
C ASP A 25 5.37 -10.49 -9.44
N GLU A 26 6.44 -10.61 -10.24
CA GLU A 26 7.23 -11.84 -10.35
C GLU A 26 8.05 -12.08 -9.07
N VAL A 27 7.86 -13.22 -8.43
CA VAL A 27 8.56 -13.62 -7.20
C VAL A 27 9.27 -14.97 -7.36
N ARG A 28 10.48 -15.03 -6.81
CA ARG A 28 11.33 -16.23 -6.80
C ARG A 28 11.51 -16.72 -5.37
N ILE A 29 11.23 -18.00 -5.18
CA ILE A 29 11.15 -18.63 -3.86
C ILE A 29 11.78 -20.00 -3.94
N PHE A 30 12.38 -20.40 -2.82
CA PHE A 30 12.94 -21.71 -2.62
C PHE A 30 12.26 -22.35 -1.41
N GLN A 31 11.62 -23.49 -1.63
CA GLN A 31 11.08 -24.32 -0.55
C GLN A 31 12.05 -25.47 -0.27
N PRO A 32 12.71 -25.51 0.90
CA PRO A 32 13.54 -26.64 1.28
C PRO A 32 12.74 -27.94 1.34
N ARG A 33 13.41 -29.05 1.03
CA ARG A 33 12.83 -30.39 1.16
C ARG A 33 12.84 -30.82 2.63
N GLU A 34 11.66 -31.14 3.14
CA GLU A 34 11.50 -31.74 4.47
C GLU A 34 11.25 -33.26 4.36
N GLU A 35 11.70 -34.02 5.36
CA GLU A 35 11.49 -35.47 5.38
C GLU A 35 10.00 -35.81 5.44
N GLY A 36 9.56 -36.70 4.55
CA GLY A 36 8.16 -37.13 4.47
C GLY A 36 7.24 -36.24 3.63
N MET A 37 7.71 -35.08 3.16
CA MET A 37 6.90 -34.18 2.33
C MET A 37 6.70 -34.71 0.90
N SER A 38 5.46 -34.76 0.45
CA SER A 38 5.12 -35.13 -0.92
C SER A 38 5.46 -33.99 -1.91
N PRO A 39 5.68 -34.31 -3.20
CA PRO A 39 5.93 -33.27 -4.22
C PRO A 39 4.82 -32.23 -4.32
N ASN A 40 3.56 -32.63 -4.07
CA ASN A 40 2.43 -31.70 -4.11
C ASN A 40 2.43 -30.77 -2.90
N GLU A 41 2.69 -31.28 -1.69
CA GLU A 41 2.80 -30.45 -0.48
C GLU A 41 3.94 -29.43 -0.62
N MET A 42 5.10 -29.86 -1.11
CA MET A 42 6.23 -28.96 -1.37
C MET A 42 5.88 -27.86 -2.37
N ARG A 43 5.10 -28.19 -3.41
CA ARG A 43 4.61 -27.21 -4.38
C ARG A 43 3.62 -26.23 -3.74
N GLN A 44 2.68 -26.70 -2.92
CA GLN A 44 1.72 -25.83 -2.24
C GLN A 44 2.42 -24.89 -1.25
N GLN A 45 3.44 -25.37 -0.52
CA GLN A 45 4.20 -24.55 0.41
C GLN A 45 5.07 -23.52 -0.32
N ALA A 46 5.74 -23.92 -1.42
CA ALA A 46 6.45 -22.96 -2.26
C ALA A 46 5.51 -21.88 -2.82
N LEU A 47 4.30 -22.27 -3.23
CA LEU A 47 3.29 -21.33 -3.70
C LEU A 47 2.84 -20.37 -2.58
N HIS A 48 2.59 -20.87 -1.38
CA HIS A 48 2.25 -20.03 -0.23
C HIS A 48 3.36 -19.04 0.11
N LEU A 49 4.63 -19.48 0.14
CA LEU A 49 5.79 -18.60 0.30
C LEU A 49 5.88 -17.54 -0.83
N SER A 50 5.43 -17.89 -2.04
CA SER A 50 5.33 -16.93 -3.15
C SER A 50 4.34 -15.81 -2.82
N PHE A 51 3.19 -16.16 -2.23
CA PHE A 51 2.18 -15.18 -1.83
C PHE A 51 2.70 -14.27 -0.74
N GLU A 52 3.32 -14.82 0.31
CA GLU A 52 3.91 -14.04 1.40
C GLU A 52 4.93 -13.02 0.87
N GLU A 53 5.85 -13.46 0.01
CA GLU A 53 6.87 -12.58 -0.55
C GLU A 53 6.27 -11.55 -1.50
N ALA A 54 5.31 -11.92 -2.35
CA ALA A 54 4.66 -10.99 -3.26
C ALA A 54 3.91 -9.87 -2.52
N VAL A 55 3.12 -10.24 -1.51
CA VAL A 55 2.37 -9.29 -0.67
C VAL A 55 3.33 -8.40 0.11
N PHE A 56 4.40 -8.95 0.66
CA PHE A 56 5.42 -8.15 1.35
C PHE A 56 6.13 -7.16 0.42
N GLN A 57 6.55 -7.59 -0.77
CA GLN A 57 7.18 -6.70 -1.76
C GLN A 57 6.21 -5.62 -2.25
N ALA A 58 4.94 -5.97 -2.47
CA ALA A 58 3.90 -4.99 -2.79
C ALA A 58 3.73 -3.97 -1.66
N ALA A 59 3.73 -4.40 -0.39
CA ALA A 59 3.64 -3.50 0.76
C ALA A 59 4.81 -2.51 0.81
N LEU A 60 6.04 -2.98 0.57
CA LEU A 60 7.22 -2.10 0.53
C LEU A 60 7.14 -1.06 -0.60
N LYS A 61 6.59 -1.42 -1.76
CA LYS A 61 6.39 -0.50 -2.90
C LYS A 61 5.31 0.55 -2.63
N LEU A 62 4.31 0.23 -1.81
CA LEU A 62 3.23 1.15 -1.45
C LEU A 62 3.67 2.22 -0.45
N LEU A 63 4.64 1.90 0.42
CA LEU A 63 5.10 2.84 1.43
C LEU A 63 5.87 4.02 0.80
N PRO A 64 5.68 5.27 1.29
CA PRO A 64 6.40 6.44 0.78
C PRO A 64 7.92 6.36 0.92
N GLN A 65 8.39 5.60 1.92
CA GLN A 65 9.81 5.34 2.14
C GLN A 65 10.01 3.95 2.77
N PRO A 66 11.19 3.33 2.63
CA PRO A 66 11.43 2.01 3.19
C PRO A 66 11.42 2.04 4.73
N PRO A 67 10.82 1.02 5.40
CA PRO A 67 10.92 0.85 6.84
C PRO A 67 12.35 0.48 7.27
N SER A 68 12.66 0.63 8.56
CA SER A 68 13.86 0.03 9.13
C SER A 68 13.81 -1.49 9.03
N GLU A 69 14.97 -2.15 9.06
CA GLU A 69 15.07 -3.62 8.93
C GLU A 69 14.20 -4.35 9.97
N GLU A 70 14.27 -3.95 11.24
CA GLU A 70 13.47 -4.53 12.33
C GLU A 70 11.96 -4.36 12.08
N ARG A 71 11.54 -3.19 11.59
CA ARG A 71 10.14 -2.91 11.28
C ARG A 71 9.67 -3.67 10.04
N ALA A 72 10.54 -3.84 9.05
CA ALA A 72 10.28 -4.63 7.85
C ALA A 72 10.04 -6.11 8.20
N THR A 73 10.85 -6.67 9.10
CA THR A 73 10.67 -8.04 9.61
C THR A 73 9.31 -8.20 10.31
N LEU A 74 8.95 -7.28 11.21
CA LEU A 74 7.66 -7.33 11.90
C LEU A 74 6.47 -7.14 10.94
N LEU A 75 6.62 -6.33 9.90
CA LEU A 75 5.61 -6.17 8.86
C LEU A 75 5.43 -7.46 8.07
N ARG A 76 6.52 -8.13 7.66
CA ARG A 76 6.46 -9.43 6.99
C ARG A 76 5.73 -10.46 7.86
N GLU A 77 6.12 -10.59 9.12
CA GLU A 77 5.47 -11.50 10.07
C GLU A 77 3.98 -11.22 10.24
N ARG A 78 3.57 -9.94 10.26
CA ARG A 78 2.16 -9.56 10.37
C ARG A 78 1.37 -9.96 9.13
N LEU A 79 1.89 -9.67 7.93
CA LEU A 79 1.22 -9.96 6.66
C LEU A 79 1.15 -11.47 6.37
N ALA A 80 2.16 -12.23 6.79
CA ALA A 80 2.19 -13.69 6.63
C ALA A 80 1.10 -14.42 7.44
N LYS A 81 0.52 -13.79 8.48
CA LYS A 81 -0.56 -14.42 9.28
C LYS A 81 -1.87 -14.60 8.50
N ASP A 82 -2.11 -13.74 7.51
CA ASP A 82 -3.36 -13.69 6.75
C ASP A 82 -3.08 -13.07 5.38
N VAL A 83 -2.43 -13.86 4.51
CA VAL A 83 -1.96 -13.40 3.19
C VAL A 83 -3.04 -13.51 2.13
N GLU A 84 -3.93 -14.48 2.29
CA GLU A 84 -4.99 -14.87 1.37
C GLU A 84 -5.93 -13.71 0.98
N PRO A 85 -6.34 -12.80 1.89
CA PRO A 85 -7.20 -11.67 1.53
C PRO A 85 -6.55 -10.72 0.53
N PHE A 86 -5.22 -10.71 0.44
CA PHE A 86 -4.46 -9.83 -0.45
C PHE A 86 -4.11 -10.46 -1.79
N VAL A 87 -4.42 -11.74 -2.02
CA VAL A 87 -4.10 -12.45 -3.28
C VAL A 87 -5.34 -12.53 -4.16
N LEU A 88 -5.30 -11.86 -5.31
CA LEU A 88 -6.39 -11.88 -6.29
C LEU A 88 -6.28 -13.07 -7.25
N GLY A 89 -5.06 -13.52 -7.51
CA GLY A 89 -4.77 -14.63 -8.39
C GLY A 89 -3.28 -14.87 -8.53
N TYR A 90 -2.92 -15.95 -9.23
CA TYR A 90 -1.52 -16.24 -9.50
C TYR A 90 -1.34 -17.09 -10.76
N LYS A 91 -0.11 -17.08 -11.27
CA LYS A 91 0.35 -17.95 -12.35
C LYS A 91 1.74 -18.47 -12.03
N GLU A 92 1.89 -19.79 -11.99
CA GLU A 92 3.21 -20.42 -11.93
C GLU A 92 3.90 -20.25 -13.28
N LEU A 93 5.02 -19.52 -13.32
CA LEU A 93 5.79 -19.30 -14.53
C LEU A 93 6.84 -20.40 -14.74
N ALA A 94 7.46 -20.86 -13.65
CA ALA A 94 8.39 -21.98 -13.68
C ALA A 94 8.44 -22.68 -12.33
N SER A 95 8.74 -23.98 -12.36
CA SER A 95 9.06 -24.77 -11.18
C SER A 95 10.14 -25.78 -11.52
N SER A 96 11.18 -25.84 -10.70
CA SER A 96 12.33 -26.72 -10.88
C SER A 96 12.66 -27.42 -9.56
N PRO A 97 12.39 -28.74 -9.44
CA PRO A 97 12.83 -29.50 -8.28
C PRO A 97 14.36 -29.59 -8.26
N THR A 98 14.93 -29.56 -7.07
CA THR A 98 16.35 -29.78 -6.79
C THR A 98 16.49 -30.88 -5.73
N PRO A 99 17.70 -31.44 -5.52
CA PRO A 99 17.93 -32.37 -4.41
C PRO A 99 17.60 -31.76 -3.04
N GLU A 100 17.75 -30.44 -2.91
CA GLU A 100 17.59 -29.68 -1.67
C GLU A 100 16.17 -29.14 -1.47
N GLY A 101 15.32 -29.12 -2.50
CA GLY A 101 14.01 -28.49 -2.42
C GLY A 101 13.34 -28.21 -3.77
N LEU A 102 12.52 -27.16 -3.82
CA LEU A 102 11.81 -26.71 -5.00
C LEU A 102 12.09 -25.22 -5.23
N ASN A 103 12.62 -24.89 -6.41
CA ASN A 103 12.62 -23.51 -6.88
C ASN A 103 11.31 -23.25 -7.62
N MET A 104 10.62 -22.17 -7.27
CA MET A 104 9.44 -21.71 -7.97
C MET A 104 9.63 -20.24 -8.41
N LEU A 105 9.09 -19.93 -9.58
CA LEU A 105 8.88 -18.58 -10.07
C LEU A 105 7.37 -18.45 -10.30
N ALA A 106 6.76 -17.56 -9.54
CA ALA A 106 5.33 -17.28 -9.62
C ALA A 106 5.11 -15.80 -9.95
N ASP A 107 4.05 -15.55 -10.69
CA ASP A 107 3.50 -14.23 -10.93
C ASP A 107 2.23 -14.10 -10.09
N VAL A 108 2.21 -13.18 -9.14
CA VAL A 108 1.13 -13.06 -8.15
C VAL A 108 0.43 -11.72 -8.33
N ASP A 109 -0.89 -11.75 -8.49
CA ASP A 109 -1.74 -10.58 -8.52
C ASP A 109 -2.17 -10.24 -7.09
N VAL A 110 -1.81 -9.03 -6.64
CA VAL A 110 -1.99 -8.56 -5.26
C VAL A 110 -3.07 -7.48 -5.23
N ASP A 111 -4.02 -7.60 -4.30
CA ASP A 111 -4.98 -6.53 -4.00
C ASP A 111 -4.25 -5.38 -3.30
N ARG A 112 -3.67 -4.49 -4.10
CA ARG A 112 -2.97 -3.30 -3.60
C ARG A 112 -3.88 -2.34 -2.86
N ARG A 113 -5.18 -2.31 -3.17
CA ARG A 113 -6.15 -1.44 -2.49
C ARG A 113 -6.43 -1.96 -1.09
N GLY A 114 -6.74 -3.25 -0.96
CA GLY A 114 -6.90 -3.92 0.33
C GLY A 114 -5.63 -3.86 1.17
N LEU A 115 -4.47 -4.13 0.56
CA LEU A 115 -3.17 -4.05 1.23
C LEU A 115 -2.86 -2.64 1.70
N ARG A 116 -3.11 -1.61 0.88
CA ARG A 116 -2.96 -0.21 1.28
C ARG A 116 -3.82 0.11 2.51
N ALA A 117 -5.09 -0.30 2.50
CA ALA A 117 -5.99 -0.07 3.62
C ALA A 117 -5.48 -0.72 4.92
N GLU A 118 -4.88 -1.91 4.85
CA GLU A 118 -4.22 -2.54 6.00
C GLU A 118 -2.99 -1.73 6.45
N LEU A 119 -2.12 -1.29 5.54
CA LEU A 119 -0.95 -0.48 5.91
C LEU A 119 -1.35 0.88 6.52
N GLU A 120 -2.50 1.44 6.10
CA GLU A 120 -3.12 2.64 6.68
C GLU A 120 -3.70 2.36 8.07
N SER A 121 -4.38 1.23 8.28
CA SER A 121 -4.92 0.82 9.59
C SER A 121 -3.80 0.62 10.62
N LEU A 122 -2.65 0.11 10.19
CA LEU A 122 -1.42 -0.01 10.97
C LEU A 122 -0.73 1.34 11.27
N GLY A 123 -1.16 2.42 10.61
CA GLY A 123 -0.59 3.76 10.76
C GLY A 123 0.76 3.96 10.07
N LEU A 124 1.18 3.05 9.17
CA LEU A 124 2.51 3.08 8.58
C LEU A 124 2.72 4.36 7.77
N PHE A 125 1.71 4.79 7.01
CA PHE A 125 1.82 6.01 6.22
C PHE A 125 1.97 7.29 7.06
N GLN A 126 1.63 7.26 8.36
CA GLN A 126 1.79 8.41 9.26
C GLN A 126 3.12 8.36 10.01
N THR A 127 3.64 7.16 10.29
CA THR A 127 4.80 6.98 11.16
C THR A 127 6.05 6.47 10.45
N ILE A 128 5.99 6.21 9.14
CA ILE A 128 7.15 5.78 8.36
C ILE A 128 8.18 6.92 8.28
N GLY A 129 7.73 8.16 8.03
CA GLY A 129 8.55 9.37 7.95
C GLY A 129 9.20 9.80 9.26
N GLY A 130 8.62 9.39 10.39
CA GLY A 130 9.11 9.67 11.73
C GLY A 130 8.17 9.11 12.78
N PRO A 131 8.69 8.65 13.94
CA PRO A 131 7.87 7.99 14.93
C PRO A 131 6.84 8.93 15.55
N LEU A 132 5.65 8.40 15.83
CA LEU A 132 4.63 9.10 16.61
C LEU A 132 5.00 9.03 18.10
N ALA A 133 5.22 10.19 18.71
CA ALA A 133 5.36 10.29 20.16
C ALA A 133 4.02 10.03 20.84
N ALA A 134 3.97 9.04 21.73
CA ALA A 134 2.81 8.72 22.54
C ALA A 134 3.21 8.34 23.96
N ARG A 135 2.35 8.62 24.93
CA ARG A 135 2.48 8.08 26.27
C ARG A 135 1.86 6.70 26.31
N VAL A 136 2.65 5.66 26.55
CA VAL A 136 2.13 4.29 26.70
C VAL A 136 2.31 3.85 28.14
N VAL A 137 1.20 3.63 28.83
CA VAL A 137 1.15 3.18 30.22
C VAL A 137 0.73 1.72 30.24
N ALA A 138 1.70 0.84 30.52
CA ALA A 138 1.48 -0.58 30.76
C ALA A 138 1.21 -0.81 32.25
N ASP A 139 0.02 -1.30 32.59
CA ASP A 139 -0.35 -1.65 33.97
C ASP A 139 0.43 -2.90 34.39
N PRO A 140 0.87 -3.04 35.67
CA PRO A 140 1.64 -4.20 36.13
C PRO A 140 0.94 -5.56 36.01
N THR A 141 -0.35 -5.56 35.68
CA THR A 141 -1.15 -6.76 35.39
C THR A 141 -0.77 -7.44 34.07
N LEU A 142 -0.06 -6.74 33.17
CA LEU A 142 0.40 -7.33 31.91
C LEU A 142 1.52 -8.35 32.16
N THR A 143 1.46 -9.46 31.43
CA THR A 143 2.45 -10.54 31.54
C THR A 143 3.78 -10.17 30.85
N GLY A 144 4.84 -10.96 31.08
CA GLY A 144 6.10 -10.78 30.36
C GLY A 144 5.95 -10.94 28.84
N GLU A 145 5.09 -11.86 28.40
CA GLU A 145 4.76 -12.06 26.98
C GLU A 145 4.03 -10.84 26.40
N ASP A 146 3.08 -10.28 27.14
CA ASP A 146 2.38 -9.05 26.74
C ASP A 146 3.36 -7.88 26.54
N LEU A 147 4.36 -7.74 27.43
CA LEU A 147 5.35 -6.67 27.34
C LEU A 147 6.30 -6.82 26.14
N GLU A 148 6.70 -8.05 25.81
CA GLU A 148 7.48 -8.34 24.60
C GLU A 148 6.65 -8.08 23.34
N ARG A 149 5.39 -8.55 23.29
CA ARG A 149 4.48 -8.27 22.18
C ARG A 149 4.24 -6.77 22.03
N LEU A 150 4.07 -6.03 23.12
CA LEU A 150 3.92 -4.58 23.12
C LEU A 150 5.15 -3.88 22.53
N ARG A 151 6.37 -4.38 22.79
CA ARG A 151 7.59 -3.85 22.16
C ARG A 151 7.53 -4.02 20.65
N SER A 152 7.23 -5.21 20.15
CA SER A 152 7.11 -5.49 18.71
C SER A 152 6.04 -4.61 18.06
N LEU A 153 4.86 -4.50 18.67
CA LEU A 153 3.76 -3.68 18.14
C LEU A 153 4.15 -2.21 18.03
N ARG A 154 4.89 -1.68 19.00
CA ARG A 154 5.39 -0.29 18.97
C ARG A 154 6.39 -0.05 17.85
N ILE A 155 7.24 -1.02 17.56
CA ILE A 155 8.21 -0.91 16.46
C ILE A 155 7.47 -0.98 15.12
N LEU A 156 6.54 -1.93 14.97
CA LEU A 156 5.71 -2.10 13.78
C LEU A 156 4.90 -0.84 13.44
N THR A 157 4.20 -0.25 14.42
CA THR A 157 3.37 0.94 14.17
C THR A 157 4.13 2.26 14.30
N GLY A 158 5.42 2.23 14.66
CA GLY A 158 6.26 3.42 14.75
C GLY A 158 5.89 4.33 15.92
N ILE A 159 5.52 3.75 17.07
CA ILE A 159 5.05 4.49 18.26
C ILE A 159 6.17 4.54 19.31
N ALA A 160 6.73 5.73 19.46
CA ALA A 160 7.81 6.01 20.40
C ALA A 160 7.24 6.44 21.76
N PRO A 161 7.75 5.91 22.89
CA PRO A 161 7.33 6.35 24.20
C PRO A 161 7.84 7.77 24.42
N SER A 162 6.97 8.62 24.92
CA SER A 162 7.34 9.99 25.26
C SER A 162 6.57 10.45 26.50
N ALA A 163 7.11 11.48 27.15
CA ALA A 163 6.46 12.16 28.28
C ALA A 163 5.35 13.13 27.84
N VAL A 164 4.91 13.07 26.57
CA VAL A 164 3.77 13.85 26.06
C VAL A 164 2.50 13.52 26.84
N THR A 165 1.57 14.48 26.86
CA THR A 165 0.26 14.26 27.50
C THR A 165 -0.68 13.46 26.59
N LEU A 166 -0.62 13.68 25.26
CA LEU A 166 -1.48 13.01 24.28
C LEU A 166 -0.70 12.70 22.99
N PRO A 167 -1.03 11.61 22.29
CA PRO A 167 -1.97 10.56 22.70
C PRO A 167 -1.43 9.73 23.89
N GLU A 168 -2.32 9.37 24.81
CA GLU A 168 -2.04 8.46 25.94
C GLU A 168 -2.79 7.14 25.75
N LEU A 169 -2.05 6.05 25.63
CA LEU A 169 -2.58 4.69 25.65
C LEU A 169 -2.35 4.07 27.02
N ARG A 170 -3.40 3.53 27.63
CA ARG A 170 -3.34 2.74 28.86
C ARG A 170 -3.77 1.32 28.57
N LEU A 171 -2.94 0.35 28.94
CA LEU A 171 -3.19 -1.08 28.74
C LEU A 171 -3.10 -1.81 30.06
N GLY A 172 -4.04 -2.71 30.33
CA GLY A 172 -4.03 -3.61 31.48
C GLY A 172 -4.68 -4.94 31.12
N ARG A 173 -4.55 -5.94 31.99
CA ARG A 173 -5.15 -7.26 31.81
C ARG A 173 -5.98 -7.59 33.03
N GLU A 174 -7.18 -8.11 32.81
CA GLU A 174 -8.01 -8.62 33.90
C GLU A 174 -7.42 -9.95 34.41
N PRO A 175 -7.57 -10.32 35.70
CA PRO A 175 -7.05 -11.59 36.22
C PRO A 175 -7.60 -12.79 35.42
N ASP A 176 -6.69 -13.55 34.79
CA ASP A 176 -7.02 -14.64 33.84
C ASP A 176 -7.98 -14.24 32.70
N GLY A 177 -8.03 -12.95 32.37
CA GLY A 177 -9.03 -12.34 31.52
C GLY A 177 -8.45 -11.59 30.32
N PRO A 178 -9.31 -10.87 29.59
CA PRO A 178 -8.92 -10.11 28.41
C PRO A 178 -8.00 -8.94 28.74
N VAL A 179 -7.29 -8.49 27.72
CA VAL A 179 -6.58 -7.20 27.71
C VAL A 179 -7.60 -6.09 27.53
N ARG A 180 -7.48 -5.06 28.35
CA ARG A 180 -8.24 -3.82 28.24
C ARG A 180 -7.32 -2.70 27.82
N GLY A 181 -7.72 -1.95 26.81
CA GLY A 181 -7.01 -0.77 26.35
C GLY A 181 -7.91 0.46 26.32
N VAL A 182 -7.35 1.62 26.67
CA VAL A 182 -8.00 2.93 26.52
C VAL A 182 -7.00 3.89 25.89
N LEU A 183 -7.38 4.48 24.76
CA LEU A 183 -6.60 5.49 24.05
C LEU A 183 -7.29 6.85 24.20
N HIS A 184 -6.60 7.78 24.86
CA HIS A 184 -6.98 9.17 25.00
C HIS A 184 -6.17 10.03 24.03
N SER A 185 -6.86 10.88 23.27
CA SER A 185 -6.22 11.79 22.32
C SER A 185 -6.99 13.10 22.21
N SER A 186 -6.42 14.08 21.50
CA SER A 186 -7.11 15.33 21.16
C SER A 186 -8.27 15.13 20.19
N THR A 187 -8.31 14.01 19.46
CA THR A 187 -9.32 13.73 18.43
C THR A 187 -10.43 12.80 18.91
N GLY A 188 -10.26 12.17 20.08
CA GLY A 188 -11.25 11.27 20.63
C GLY A 188 -10.70 10.39 21.74
N ASN A 189 -11.61 9.63 22.35
CA ASN A 189 -11.33 8.64 23.36
C ASN A 189 -11.91 7.31 22.89
N TRP A 190 -11.10 6.26 22.87
CA TRP A 190 -11.52 4.93 22.45
C TRP A 190 -11.11 3.89 23.48
N SER A 191 -11.88 2.81 23.55
CA SER A 191 -11.62 1.67 24.42
C SER A 191 -11.82 0.37 23.66
N ALA A 192 -11.02 -0.63 23.99
CA ALA A 192 -11.10 -1.97 23.44
C ALA A 192 -10.87 -3.02 24.55
N LEU A 193 -11.46 -4.20 24.36
CA LEU A 193 -11.37 -5.33 25.28
C LEU A 193 -11.30 -6.60 24.44
N ASP A 194 -10.20 -7.34 24.52
CA ASP A 194 -10.00 -8.58 23.75
C ASP A 194 -8.99 -9.50 24.45
N PRO A 195 -9.10 -10.83 24.36
CA PRO A 195 -8.07 -11.76 24.86
C PRO A 195 -6.66 -11.47 24.33
N ASP A 196 -6.56 -11.01 23.08
CA ASP A 196 -5.32 -10.72 22.38
C ASP A 196 -4.94 -9.23 22.44
N LEU A 197 -3.72 -8.96 22.90
CA LEU A 197 -3.15 -7.62 22.99
C LEU A 197 -3.02 -6.95 21.62
N GLU A 198 -2.68 -7.72 20.59
CA GLU A 198 -2.50 -7.20 19.24
C GLU A 198 -3.81 -6.67 18.66
N THR A 199 -4.90 -7.40 18.86
CA THR A 199 -6.26 -6.98 18.53
C THR A 199 -6.65 -5.68 19.24
N VAL A 200 -6.41 -5.58 20.56
CA VAL A 200 -6.64 -4.33 21.33
C VAL A 200 -5.81 -3.17 20.77
N TRP A 201 -4.53 -3.43 20.48
CA TRP A 201 -3.60 -2.42 19.99
C TRP A 201 -4.04 -1.85 18.64
N PHE A 202 -4.28 -2.70 17.64
CA PHE A 202 -4.64 -2.26 16.31
C PHE A 202 -6.00 -1.58 16.30
N HIS A 203 -7.01 -2.11 17.00
CA HIS A 203 -8.33 -1.47 17.03
C HIS A 203 -8.30 -0.05 17.61
N LEU A 204 -7.45 0.21 18.61
CA LEU A 204 -7.32 1.56 19.19
C LEU A 204 -6.55 2.50 18.26
N TRP A 205 -5.42 2.04 17.72
CA TRP A 205 -4.57 2.87 16.88
C TRP A 205 -5.18 3.13 15.49
N GLU A 206 -5.87 2.14 14.91
CA GLU A 206 -6.63 2.31 13.67
C GLU A 206 -7.61 3.49 13.80
N ARG A 207 -8.43 3.51 14.86
CA ARG A 207 -9.38 4.60 15.11
C ARG A 207 -8.69 5.95 15.27
N TYR A 208 -7.52 5.98 15.90
CA TYR A 208 -6.73 7.20 16.02
C TYR A 208 -6.20 7.67 14.66
N PHE A 209 -5.63 6.77 13.85
CA PHE A 209 -5.09 7.11 12.54
C PHE A 209 -6.16 7.50 11.52
N GLN A 210 -7.34 6.87 11.60
CA GLN A 210 -8.52 7.21 10.80
C GLN A 210 -9.22 8.49 11.28
N SER A 211 -8.90 8.99 12.48
CA SER A 211 -9.47 10.27 12.93
C SER A 211 -9.02 11.40 12.00
N SER A 212 -9.97 12.20 11.50
CA SER A 212 -9.73 13.15 10.41
C SER A 212 -8.54 14.08 10.67
N ALA A 213 -8.34 14.57 11.89
CA ALA A 213 -7.21 15.46 12.19
C ALA A 213 -5.83 14.76 12.15
N VAL A 214 -5.77 13.43 12.26
CA VAL A 214 -4.55 12.63 12.12
C VAL A 214 -4.37 12.16 10.68
N ALA A 215 -5.44 11.71 10.04
CA ALA A 215 -5.43 11.32 8.63
C ALA A 215 -4.97 12.47 7.72
N HIS A 216 -5.34 13.71 8.05
CA HIS A 216 -4.93 14.92 7.30
C HIS A 216 -3.66 15.57 7.85
N ARG A 217 -3.04 15.02 8.91
CA ARG A 217 -1.85 15.61 9.51
C ARG A 217 -0.66 15.45 8.56
N GLY A 218 -0.30 16.53 7.88
CA GLY A 218 0.78 16.55 6.90
C GLY A 218 0.34 16.27 5.46
N LEU A 219 -0.96 16.06 5.20
CA LEU A 219 -1.48 16.08 3.83
C LEU A 219 -1.45 17.51 3.31
N ARG A 220 -0.52 17.78 2.40
CA ARG A 220 -0.60 18.97 1.55
C ARG A 220 -1.50 18.60 0.39
N THR A 221 -2.71 19.15 0.39
CA THR A 221 -3.54 19.14 -0.80
C THR A 221 -2.94 20.16 -1.75
N GLU A 222 -2.45 19.68 -2.88
CA GLU A 222 -1.91 20.50 -3.96
C GLU A 222 -2.81 20.36 -5.18
N VAL A 223 -2.89 21.41 -5.98
CA VAL A 223 -3.50 21.39 -7.31
C VAL A 223 -2.37 21.25 -8.32
N LEU A 224 -2.35 20.10 -8.99
CA LEU A 224 -1.50 19.83 -10.14
C LEU A 224 -2.26 20.27 -11.39
N SER A 225 -1.73 21.23 -12.13
CA SER A 225 -2.26 21.60 -13.45
C SER A 225 -1.24 21.21 -14.50
N VAL A 226 -1.68 20.55 -15.57
CA VAL A 226 -0.81 20.14 -16.68
C VAL A 226 -1.47 20.58 -17.98
N SER A 227 -0.65 20.95 -18.96
CA SER A 227 -1.10 21.52 -20.22
C SER A 227 -0.21 21.10 -21.38
N GLY A 228 -0.75 21.18 -22.59
CA GLY A 228 -0.04 20.87 -23.83
C GLY A 228 -0.44 19.54 -24.47
N TRP A 229 -1.52 18.91 -24.01
CA TRP A 229 -2.05 17.73 -24.69
C TRP A 229 -2.73 18.09 -25.99
N PHE A 230 -2.59 17.23 -27.00
CA PHE A 230 -3.29 17.38 -28.27
C PHE A 230 -4.72 16.83 -28.23
N THR A 231 -5.01 15.91 -27.31
CA THR A 231 -6.31 15.24 -27.18
C THR A 231 -6.65 15.02 -25.71
N PRO A 232 -7.95 14.94 -25.36
CA PRO A 232 -8.39 14.59 -24.01
C PRO A 232 -7.97 13.18 -23.58
N ASP A 233 -7.77 12.27 -24.54
CA ASP A 233 -7.28 10.92 -24.27
C ASP A 233 -5.91 10.95 -23.58
N GLY A 234 -5.01 11.87 -23.98
CA GLY A 234 -3.71 12.02 -23.34
C GLY A 234 -3.79 12.48 -21.87
N ALA A 235 -4.79 13.30 -21.53
CA ALA A 235 -5.04 13.70 -20.15
C ALA A 235 -5.63 12.53 -19.33
N HIS A 236 -6.49 11.72 -19.92
CA HIS A 236 -7.02 10.51 -19.29
C HIS A 236 -5.96 9.42 -19.08
N GLU A 237 -5.06 9.21 -20.04
CA GLU A 237 -3.92 8.30 -19.86
C GLU A 237 -3.00 8.76 -18.72
N PHE A 238 -2.77 10.07 -18.62
CA PHE A 238 -2.02 10.65 -17.52
C PHE A 238 -2.74 10.46 -16.18
N ASP A 239 -4.07 10.64 -16.12
CA ASP A 239 -4.87 10.39 -14.91
C ASP A 239 -4.72 8.94 -14.41
N ASN A 240 -4.84 7.96 -15.31
CA ASN A 240 -4.64 6.55 -14.97
C ASN A 240 -3.22 6.27 -14.44
N MET A 241 -2.20 6.90 -15.06
CA MET A 241 -0.83 6.76 -14.59
C MET A 241 -0.62 7.43 -13.23
N LEU A 242 -1.19 8.61 -13.02
CA LEU A 242 -1.11 9.38 -11.78
C LEU A 242 -1.72 8.58 -10.62
N GLN A 243 -2.84 7.91 -10.86
CA GLN A 243 -3.43 6.96 -9.90
C GLN A 243 -2.51 5.78 -9.56
N GLY A 244 -1.65 5.36 -10.50
CA GLY A 244 -0.65 4.32 -10.29
C GLY A 244 0.59 4.77 -9.50
N TRP A 245 0.72 6.06 -9.15
CA TRP A 245 1.83 6.59 -8.33
C TRP A 245 1.53 6.47 -6.83
N GLU A 246 1.14 5.27 -6.41
CA GLU A 246 0.56 4.97 -5.10
C GLU A 246 1.49 5.29 -3.91
N SER A 247 2.81 5.31 -4.12
CA SER A 247 3.80 5.69 -3.11
C SER A 247 4.04 7.19 -3.02
N LEU A 248 3.76 7.95 -4.09
CA LEU A 248 3.97 9.39 -4.18
C LEU A 248 2.71 10.17 -3.78
N LEU A 249 1.54 9.62 -4.11
CA LEU A 249 0.23 10.21 -3.92
C LEU A 249 -0.62 9.31 -3.02
N ARG A 250 -1.36 9.93 -2.10
CA ARG A 250 -2.44 9.23 -1.37
C ARG A 250 -3.75 9.24 -2.13
N GLU A 251 -4.01 10.35 -2.80
CA GLU A 251 -5.22 10.55 -3.58
C GLU A 251 -4.86 11.44 -4.76
N ALA A 252 -5.48 11.16 -5.91
CA ALA A 252 -5.45 12.00 -7.08
C ALA A 252 -6.84 12.00 -7.69
N ARG A 253 -7.41 13.19 -7.84
CA ARG A 253 -8.76 13.37 -8.38
C ARG A 253 -8.71 14.40 -9.48
N LEU A 254 -9.08 13.99 -10.69
CA LEU A 254 -9.31 14.92 -11.79
C LEU A 254 -10.48 15.83 -11.44
N VAL A 255 -10.21 17.14 -11.37
CA VAL A 255 -11.18 18.17 -11.00
C VAL A 255 -11.83 18.74 -12.26
N ASP A 256 -11.02 19.10 -13.24
CA ASP A 256 -11.50 19.60 -14.52
C ASP A 256 -10.53 19.31 -15.67
N MET A 257 -11.07 19.47 -16.87
CA MET A 257 -10.35 19.42 -18.12
C MET A 257 -10.87 20.54 -19.01
N ASP A 258 -9.97 21.38 -19.49
CA ASP A 258 -10.27 22.49 -20.38
C ASP A 258 -9.75 22.19 -21.79
N MET A 259 -10.59 22.45 -22.78
CA MET A 259 -10.32 22.16 -24.19
C MET A 259 -10.34 23.46 -24.97
N ALA A 260 -9.16 23.90 -25.41
CA ALA A 260 -8.97 25.12 -26.15
C ALA A 260 -8.26 24.87 -27.49
N PRO A 261 -8.30 25.82 -28.46
CA PRO A 261 -7.60 25.67 -29.74
C PRO A 261 -6.10 25.40 -29.62
N GLU A 262 -5.48 25.89 -28.55
CA GLU A 262 -4.08 25.69 -28.17
C GLU A 262 -3.78 24.30 -27.60
N GLY A 263 -4.80 23.51 -27.27
CA GLY A 263 -4.67 22.15 -26.76
C GLY A 263 -5.60 21.86 -25.58
N VAL A 264 -5.36 20.72 -24.94
CA VAL A 264 -6.06 20.29 -23.74
C VAL A 264 -5.19 20.55 -22.52
N SER A 265 -5.83 21.01 -21.45
CA SER A 265 -5.25 21.11 -20.11
C SER A 265 -6.19 20.47 -19.09
N ALA A 266 -5.64 20.05 -17.95
CA ALA A 266 -6.42 19.43 -16.90
C ALA A 266 -5.82 19.73 -15.54
N ARG A 267 -6.68 19.71 -14.52
CA ARG A 267 -6.29 19.96 -13.14
C ARG A 267 -6.71 18.81 -12.24
N TRP A 268 -5.80 18.44 -11.36
CA TRP A 268 -5.98 17.43 -10.33
C TRP A 268 -5.84 18.05 -8.96
N GLU A 269 -6.74 17.69 -8.06
CA GLU A 269 -6.49 17.79 -6.64
C GLU A 269 -5.74 16.53 -6.22
N ILE A 270 -4.58 16.72 -5.61
CA ILE A 270 -3.71 15.63 -5.18
C ILE A 270 -3.37 15.76 -3.70
N ALA A 271 -3.46 14.64 -2.98
CA ALA A 271 -2.99 14.51 -1.62
C ALA A 271 -1.56 13.95 -1.66
N VAL A 272 -0.57 14.81 -1.50
CA VAL A 272 0.84 14.45 -1.73
C VAL A 272 1.43 13.75 -0.50
N ALA A 273 2.03 12.56 -0.70
CA ALA A 273 2.75 11.83 0.34
C ALA A 273 4.24 12.23 0.41
N ASP A 274 4.90 12.34 -0.75
CA ASP A 274 6.27 12.86 -0.88
C ASP A 274 6.35 13.86 -2.04
N ARG A 275 6.46 15.15 -1.71
CA ARG A 275 6.52 16.23 -2.70
C ARG A 275 7.81 16.23 -3.49
N ALA A 276 8.95 15.91 -2.88
CA ALA A 276 10.23 15.95 -3.57
C ALA A 276 10.32 14.82 -4.61
N ALA A 277 9.86 13.63 -4.24
CA ALA A 277 9.77 12.50 -5.15
C ALA A 277 8.72 12.74 -6.25
N LEU A 278 7.56 13.32 -5.92
CA LEU A 278 6.55 13.70 -6.91
C LEU A 278 7.10 14.70 -7.94
N VAL A 279 7.77 15.77 -7.50
CA VAL A 279 8.35 16.78 -8.40
C VAL A 279 9.37 16.16 -9.33
N THR A 280 10.30 15.37 -8.78
CA THR A 280 11.28 14.62 -9.60
C THR A 280 10.59 13.77 -10.65
N ARG A 281 9.53 13.04 -10.26
CA ARG A 281 8.79 12.16 -11.19
C ARG A 281 8.05 12.91 -12.29
N LEU A 282 7.48 14.07 -11.96
CA LEU A 282 6.82 14.95 -12.93
C LEU A 282 7.84 15.54 -13.92
N GLU A 283 9.01 15.97 -13.44
CA GLU A 283 10.11 16.50 -14.27
C GLU A 283 10.72 15.44 -15.20
N GLU A 284 10.76 14.17 -14.78
CA GLU A 284 11.19 13.06 -15.65
C GLU A 284 10.14 12.74 -16.73
N TYR A 285 8.85 12.85 -16.40
CA TYR A 285 7.77 12.34 -17.25
C TYR A 285 7.23 13.38 -18.25
N LEU A 286 6.95 14.61 -17.80
CA LEU A 286 6.17 15.58 -18.56
C LEU A 286 6.98 16.35 -19.63
N PRO A 287 8.17 16.90 -19.34
CA PRO A 287 8.95 17.67 -20.31
C PRO A 287 9.34 16.87 -21.55
N ALA A 288 9.65 15.58 -21.38
CA ALA A 288 9.98 14.68 -22.49
C ALA A 288 8.83 14.50 -23.50
N ARG A 289 7.60 14.83 -23.09
CA ARG A 289 6.37 14.76 -23.90
C ARG A 289 5.90 16.13 -24.39
N GLY A 290 6.68 17.19 -24.14
CA GLY A 290 6.30 18.56 -24.46
C GLY A 290 5.18 19.13 -23.58
N LEU A 291 4.92 18.50 -22.43
CA LEU A 291 3.89 18.92 -21.49
C LEU A 291 4.47 19.86 -20.44
N GLY A 292 3.74 20.93 -20.15
CA GLY A 292 4.05 21.85 -19.05
C GLY A 292 3.20 21.54 -17.82
N TYR A 293 3.73 21.79 -16.62
CA TYR A 293 2.96 21.61 -15.39
C TYR A 293 3.22 22.71 -14.35
N THR A 294 2.25 22.89 -13.47
CA THR A 294 2.34 23.72 -12.28
C THR A 294 1.78 22.96 -11.07
N LEU A 295 2.43 23.15 -9.92
CA LEU A 295 1.97 22.66 -8.62
C LEU A 295 1.69 23.88 -7.74
N SER A 296 0.47 23.96 -7.22
CA SER A 296 0.03 25.04 -6.33
C SER A 296 -0.62 24.45 -5.09
N ASN A 297 -0.52 25.13 -3.94
CA ASN A 297 -1.25 24.68 -2.74
C ASN A 297 -2.74 24.97 -2.92
N SER A 298 -3.62 24.09 -2.44
CA SER A 298 -5.08 24.27 -2.56
C SER A 298 -5.66 25.40 -1.68
N ASP A 299 -4.83 26.21 -1.01
CA ASP A 299 -5.24 27.31 -0.12
C ASP A 299 -5.40 28.66 -0.89
N GLN A 300 -5.93 28.64 -2.11
CA GLN A 300 -6.43 29.82 -2.83
C GLN A 300 -7.86 29.65 -3.30
#